data_AF-A0A523ESF5-F1
#
_entry.id   AF-A0A523ESF5-F1
#
_cell.length_a   1.000
_cell.length_b   1.000
_cell.length_c   1.000
_cell.angle_alpha   90.00
_cell.angle_beta   90.00
_cell.angle_gamma   90.00
#
_symmetry.space_group_name_H-M   'P 1'
#
loop_
_entity.id
_entity.type
_entity.pdbx_description
1 polymer ?
#
loop_
_entity_poly.entity_id
_entity_poly.type
_entity_poly.pdbx_seq_one_letter_code
_entity_poly.pdbx_strand_id
1 'polypeptide(L)'
;NDCNAGTPDIFDSDGDTYACDIDCDDNNAAVNPGATELACDGLDNDCNAVTPDIVDEDGDGYTCTFDCDDADPNVNPGQTEIGCDGIDNDCNAGTPNVFDIDGDGFACDVDCDEGSLLAVFTFPGAAPNDDPLACMTDRDGDDWGRIAVPVGVTPGTDCDDNNPGVGPGCQ
;
A
#
# COMPACT_ATOMS: atom_id res chain seq x y z
N ASN A 1 39.23 22.11 20.83
CA ASN A 1 38.59 20.81 21.07
C ASN A 1 37.47 20.97 22.07
N ASP A 2 36.54 21.83 21.64
CA ASP A 2 35.36 22.28 22.36
C ASP A 2 34.24 22.68 21.38
N CYS A 3 34.35 22.27 20.11
CA CYS A 3 33.37 22.49 19.03
C CYS A 3 32.92 23.97 18.93
N ASN A 4 33.87 24.88 19.09
CA ASN A 4 33.63 26.31 19.12
C ASN A 4 34.01 26.95 17.79
N ALA A 5 33.02 27.51 17.08
CA ALA A 5 33.20 28.22 15.81
C ALA A 5 34.19 29.41 15.85
N GLY A 6 34.62 29.84 17.03
CA GLY A 6 35.62 30.90 17.23
C GLY A 6 37.09 30.44 17.22
N THR A 7 37.35 29.13 17.18
CA THR A 7 38.70 28.56 17.19
C THR A 7 38.82 27.44 16.16
N PRO A 8 39.89 27.38 15.34
CA PRO A 8 40.11 26.26 14.43
C PRO A 8 40.23 24.96 15.24
N ASP A 9 39.28 24.05 15.05
CA ASP A 9 39.33 22.72 15.62
C ASP A 9 39.76 21.75 14.51
N ILE A 10 40.59 20.78 14.86
CA ILE A 10 41.08 19.73 13.93
C ILE A 10 40.68 18.35 14.43
N PHE A 11 39.73 18.31 15.36
CA PHE A 11 39.26 17.11 15.98
C PHE A 11 38.10 16.57 15.16
N ASP A 12 38.24 15.30 14.80
CA ASP A 12 37.35 14.46 14.03
C ASP A 12 37.11 13.24 14.94
N SER A 13 35.94 13.20 15.56
CA SER A 13 35.62 12.25 16.63
C SER A 13 35.00 10.96 16.10
N ASP A 14 34.27 11.03 14.99
CA ASP A 14 33.60 9.89 14.37
C ASP A 14 34.36 9.27 13.18
N GLY A 15 35.39 9.95 12.68
CA GLY A 15 36.34 9.44 11.70
C GLY A 15 35.92 9.63 10.25
N ASP A 16 35.04 10.58 9.94
CA ASP A 16 34.53 10.84 8.59
C ASP A 16 35.35 11.84 7.76
N THR A 17 36.47 12.31 8.32
CA THR A 17 37.43 13.27 7.75
C THR A 17 37.02 14.75 7.80
N TYR A 18 35.84 15.05 8.34
CA TYR A 18 35.41 16.40 8.66
C TYR A 18 35.70 16.68 10.14
N ALA A 19 36.07 17.92 10.43
CA ALA A 19 36.29 18.35 11.81
C ALA A 19 35.03 19.05 12.33
N CYS A 20 34.87 19.08 13.65
CA CYS A 20 33.69 19.64 14.31
C CYS A 20 33.39 21.12 14.04
N ASP A 21 34.23 21.85 13.29
CA ASP A 21 33.98 23.23 12.86
C ASP A 21 33.20 23.33 11.53
N ILE A 22 33.13 22.25 10.76
CA ILE A 22 32.35 22.14 9.52
C ILE A 22 31.31 21.02 9.64
N ASP A 23 31.59 19.98 10.41
CA ASP A 23 30.65 18.90 10.72
C ASP A 23 29.60 19.35 11.76
N CYS A 24 28.34 19.15 11.42
CA CYS A 24 27.19 19.48 12.24
C CYS A 24 26.86 18.41 13.31
N ASP A 25 27.39 17.18 13.19
CA ASP A 25 27.32 16.14 14.22
C ASP A 25 28.59 15.26 14.26
N ASP A 26 29.65 15.77 14.90
CA ASP A 26 30.97 15.12 15.13
C ASP A 26 30.91 13.86 16.05
N ASN A 27 29.75 13.24 16.21
CA ASN A 27 29.59 11.93 16.83
C ASN A 27 28.97 10.91 15.87
N ASN A 28 28.72 11.29 14.62
CA ASN A 28 27.99 10.51 13.66
C ASN A 28 28.58 10.68 12.25
N ALA A 29 29.47 9.76 11.88
CA ALA A 29 30.15 9.73 10.58
C ALA A 29 29.24 9.65 9.32
N ALA A 30 27.92 9.49 9.50
CA ALA A 30 26.93 9.56 8.42
C ALA A 30 26.39 10.98 8.19
N VAL A 31 26.66 11.93 9.09
CA VAL A 31 26.25 13.33 9.05
C VAL A 31 27.50 14.16 8.82
N ASN A 32 27.66 14.73 7.64
CA ASN A 32 28.78 15.60 7.28
C ASN A 32 28.54 16.32 5.96
N PRO A 33 29.30 17.39 5.65
CA PRO A 33 29.18 18.14 4.39
C PRO A 33 29.37 17.34 3.08
N GLY A 34 29.85 16.10 3.15
CA GLY A 34 30.03 15.22 2.00
C GLY A 34 28.92 14.18 1.84
N ALA A 35 28.03 14.05 2.83
CA ALA A 35 26.91 13.13 2.79
C ALA A 35 25.86 13.57 1.78
N THR A 36 24.91 12.67 1.50
CA THR A 36 23.70 13.00 0.75
C THR A 36 22.59 13.19 1.76
N GLU A 37 21.83 14.27 1.63
CA GLU A 37 20.61 14.47 2.43
C GLU A 37 19.63 13.32 2.19
N LEU A 38 19.27 12.63 3.27
CA LEU A 38 18.24 11.61 3.30
C LEU A 38 16.99 12.26 3.87
N ALA A 39 15.97 12.44 3.03
CA ALA A 39 14.72 12.96 3.51
C ALA A 39 14.16 12.07 4.64
N CYS A 40 13.59 12.72 5.65
CA CYS A 40 12.69 12.13 6.64
C CYS A 40 13.37 11.22 7.67
N ASP A 41 14.69 11.34 7.83
CA ASP A 41 15.44 10.64 8.87
C ASP A 41 15.62 11.49 10.14
N GLY A 42 15.25 12.78 10.08
CA GLY A 42 15.32 13.71 11.20
C GLY A 42 16.69 14.35 11.39
N LEU A 43 17.62 14.16 10.45
CA LEU A 43 18.98 14.67 10.47
C LEU A 43 19.19 15.64 9.30
N ASP A 44 20.08 16.60 9.49
CA ASP A 44 20.66 17.39 8.39
C ASP A 44 21.93 16.62 7.97
N ASN A 45 21.78 15.58 7.14
CA ASN A 45 22.88 14.65 6.86
C ASN A 45 24.02 15.36 6.15
N ASP A 46 23.72 16.29 5.25
CA ASP A 46 24.74 16.99 4.46
C ASP A 46 25.21 18.33 5.08
N CYS A 47 24.82 18.61 6.33
CA CYS A 47 25.15 19.81 7.08
C CYS A 47 24.86 21.11 6.31
N ASN A 48 23.82 21.10 5.49
CA ASN A 48 23.47 22.18 4.60
C ASN A 48 21.98 22.51 4.73
N ALA A 49 21.70 23.54 5.53
CA ALA A 49 20.32 23.99 5.79
C ALA A 49 19.49 24.43 4.56
N VAL A 50 20.02 24.39 3.33
CA VAL A 50 19.25 24.61 2.09
C VAL A 50 18.69 23.32 1.48
N THR A 51 19.16 22.16 1.94
CA THR A 51 18.68 20.81 1.65
C THR A 51 17.91 20.34 2.89
N PRO A 52 16.60 20.65 2.99
CA PRO A 52 15.83 20.33 4.17
C PRO A 52 15.49 18.83 4.24
N ASP A 53 15.54 18.27 5.44
CA ASP A 53 15.08 16.92 5.81
C ASP A 53 13.59 16.68 5.48
N ILE A 54 12.75 17.71 5.65
CA ILE A 54 11.30 17.61 5.40
C ILE A 54 10.99 18.21 4.03
N VAL A 55 10.79 17.35 3.04
CA VAL A 55 10.35 17.67 1.70
C VAL A 55 8.98 17.04 1.41
N ASP A 56 8.37 17.54 0.34
CA ASP A 56 7.20 16.99 -0.34
C ASP A 56 7.76 16.57 -1.72
N GLU A 57 8.26 15.33 -1.83
CA GLU A 57 9.00 14.88 -3.01
C GLU A 57 8.09 14.72 -4.24
N ASP A 58 6.84 14.28 -4.05
CA ASP A 58 5.88 14.07 -5.14
C ASP A 58 4.96 15.28 -5.46
N GLY A 59 4.87 16.25 -4.56
CA GLY A 59 4.14 17.50 -4.73
C GLY A 59 2.64 17.41 -4.45
N ASP A 60 2.18 16.45 -3.65
CA ASP A 60 0.77 16.28 -3.30
C ASP A 60 0.30 17.18 -2.12
N GLY A 61 1.25 17.86 -1.47
CA GLY A 61 1.01 18.79 -0.36
C GLY A 61 1.09 18.17 1.03
N TYR A 62 1.40 16.88 1.11
CA TYR A 62 1.89 16.22 2.30
C TYR A 62 3.41 16.13 2.23
N THR A 63 4.03 15.98 3.38
CA THR A 63 5.48 15.79 3.49
C THR A 63 5.65 14.47 4.18
N CYS A 64 6.76 13.80 3.99
CA CYS A 64 7.08 12.50 4.58
C CYS A 64 6.97 12.35 6.11
N THR A 65 6.76 13.44 6.86
CA THR A 65 6.35 13.37 8.28
C THR A 65 4.92 12.81 8.44
N PHE A 66 4.08 13.02 7.43
CA PHE A 66 2.67 12.61 7.38
C PHE A 66 2.41 11.67 6.22
N ASP A 67 3.23 11.73 5.17
CA ASP A 67 3.18 10.85 4.03
C ASP A 67 3.88 9.51 4.32
N CYS A 68 3.21 8.41 4.02
CA CYS A 68 3.73 7.07 4.19
C CYS A 68 4.50 6.55 2.96
N ASP A 69 4.36 7.22 1.81
CA ASP A 69 5.18 7.05 0.60
C ASP A 69 5.29 8.39 -0.16
N ASP A 70 6.17 9.28 0.33
CA ASP A 70 6.39 10.65 -0.18
C ASP A 70 6.88 10.72 -1.65
N ALA A 71 7.08 9.57 -2.28
CA ALA A 71 7.45 9.43 -3.68
C ALA A 71 6.25 9.09 -4.60
N ASP A 72 5.05 8.83 -4.05
CA ASP A 72 3.83 8.54 -4.81
C ASP A 72 2.66 9.45 -4.40
N PRO A 73 2.24 10.39 -5.28
CA PRO A 73 1.21 11.39 -4.96
C PRO A 73 -0.20 10.79 -4.81
N ASN A 74 -0.35 9.48 -4.97
CA ASN A 74 -1.58 8.72 -4.75
C ASN A 74 -1.58 7.97 -3.41
N VAL A 75 -0.56 8.15 -2.57
CA VAL A 75 -0.42 7.54 -1.26
C VAL A 75 -0.18 8.64 -0.25
N ASN A 76 -1.25 9.15 0.38
CA ASN A 76 -1.14 10.23 1.36
C ASN A 76 -2.38 10.32 2.25
N PRO A 77 -2.32 11.02 3.41
CA PRO A 77 -3.46 11.15 4.34
C PRO A 77 -4.75 11.78 3.77
N GLY A 78 -4.70 12.37 2.58
CA GLY A 78 -5.85 12.93 1.87
C GLY A 78 -6.53 11.96 0.91
N GLN A 79 -5.93 10.80 0.65
CA GLN A 79 -6.49 9.78 -0.24
C GLN A 79 -7.58 8.96 0.45
N THR A 80 -8.23 8.12 -0.35
CA THR A 80 -9.13 7.08 0.16
C THR A 80 -8.42 5.75 0.02
N GLU A 81 -8.47 4.94 1.08
CA GLU A 81 -7.95 3.57 1.03
C GLU A 81 -8.58 2.76 -0.10
N ILE A 82 -7.73 2.17 -0.94
CA ILE A 82 -8.12 1.26 -2.00
C ILE A 82 -7.92 -0.15 -1.45
N GLY A 83 -9.00 -0.92 -1.38
CA GLY A 83 -8.89 -2.28 -0.89
C GLY A 83 -8.06 -3.13 -1.86
N CYS A 84 -7.22 -3.99 -1.27
CA CYS A 84 -6.64 -5.17 -1.91
C CYS A 84 -5.57 -4.89 -2.97
N ASP A 85 -5.02 -3.68 -2.98
CA ASP A 85 -3.83 -3.32 -3.75
C ASP A 85 -2.51 -3.54 -2.97
N GLY A 86 -2.62 -3.81 -1.66
CA GLY A 86 -1.48 -4.00 -0.76
C GLY A 86 -0.77 -2.72 -0.33
N ILE A 87 -1.35 -1.54 -0.57
CA ILE A 87 -0.82 -0.22 -0.25
C ILE A 87 -1.73 0.45 0.80
N ASP A 88 -1.15 1.09 1.81
CA ASP A 88 -1.89 1.97 2.75
C ASP A 88 -2.05 3.33 2.07
N ASN A 89 -3.03 3.48 1.18
CA ASN A 89 -3.15 4.67 0.33
C ASN A 89 -3.49 5.92 1.14
N ASP A 90 -4.24 5.77 2.23
CA ASP A 90 -4.64 6.89 3.08
C ASP A 90 -3.74 7.12 4.31
N CYS A 91 -2.59 6.42 4.36
CA CYS A 91 -1.59 6.49 5.42
C CYS A 91 -2.18 6.35 6.84
N ASN A 92 -3.24 5.56 6.96
CA ASN A 92 -3.93 5.32 8.20
C ASN A 92 -4.02 3.82 8.43
N ALA A 93 -3.10 3.29 9.25
CA ALA A 93 -3.12 1.88 9.65
C ALA A 93 -4.42 1.40 10.36
N GLY A 94 -5.36 2.30 10.67
CA GLY A 94 -6.70 1.97 11.15
C GLY A 94 -7.73 1.66 10.05
N THR A 95 -7.46 2.05 8.81
CA THR A 95 -8.20 1.66 7.59
C THR A 95 -7.56 0.38 7.04
N PRO A 96 -8.23 -0.78 7.15
CA PRO A 96 -7.66 -2.02 6.65
C PRO A 96 -7.58 -1.99 5.12
N ASN A 97 -6.49 -2.48 4.54
CA ASN A 97 -6.41 -2.75 3.11
C ASN A 97 -7.31 -3.95 2.69
N VAL A 98 -7.58 -4.85 3.63
CA VAL A 98 -8.45 -6.02 3.41
C VAL A 98 -9.84 -5.74 3.98
N PHE A 99 -10.79 -5.45 3.09
CA PHE A 99 -12.20 -5.29 3.43
C PHE A 99 -13.09 -5.90 2.34
N ASP A 100 -14.34 -6.12 2.72
CA ASP A 100 -15.41 -6.53 1.80
C ASP A 100 -15.76 -5.33 0.90
N ILE A 101 -15.25 -5.38 -0.34
CA ILE A 101 -15.37 -4.28 -1.30
C ILE A 101 -16.78 -4.21 -1.87
N ASP A 102 -17.42 -5.34 -2.13
CA ASP A 102 -18.67 -5.43 -2.89
C ASP A 102 -19.92 -5.75 -2.05
N GLY A 103 -19.73 -6.07 -0.77
CA GLY A 103 -20.77 -6.27 0.23
C GLY A 103 -21.33 -7.69 0.30
N ASP A 104 -20.65 -8.71 -0.23
CA ASP A 104 -21.11 -10.10 -0.22
C ASP A 104 -20.80 -10.85 1.10
N GLY A 105 -20.03 -10.23 1.99
CA GLY A 105 -19.62 -10.79 3.27
C GLY A 105 -18.26 -11.49 3.25
N PHE A 106 -17.55 -11.48 2.12
CA PHE A 106 -16.19 -12.00 1.96
C PHE A 106 -15.23 -10.82 1.72
N ALA A 107 -14.15 -10.77 2.48
CA ALA A 107 -13.08 -9.82 2.20
C ALA A 107 -12.23 -10.33 1.03
N CYS A 108 -11.59 -9.42 0.31
CA CYS A 108 -10.82 -9.73 -0.90
C CYS A 108 -9.63 -10.69 -0.74
N ASP A 109 -9.22 -11.05 0.47
CA ASP A 109 -8.24 -12.12 0.69
C ASP A 109 -8.87 -13.52 0.58
N VAL A 110 -10.20 -13.59 0.59
CA VAL A 110 -11.02 -14.81 0.50
C VAL A 110 -11.97 -14.77 -0.70
N ASP A 111 -12.42 -13.58 -1.10
CA ASP A 111 -13.17 -13.33 -2.32
C ASP A 111 -12.23 -13.51 -3.53
N CYS A 112 -12.68 -14.31 -4.49
CA CYS A 112 -11.83 -14.81 -5.56
C CYS A 112 -11.95 -14.01 -6.85
N ASP A 113 -12.53 -12.83 -6.78
CA ASP A 113 -12.47 -11.87 -7.86
C ASP A 113 -11.92 -10.49 -7.43
N GLU A 114 -10.87 -10.53 -6.59
CA GLU A 114 -9.89 -9.49 -6.27
C GLU A 114 -10.17 -8.10 -6.90
N GLY A 115 -11.11 -7.36 -6.30
CA GLY A 115 -11.30 -5.91 -6.52
C GLY A 115 -12.51 -5.49 -7.35
N SER A 116 -13.46 -6.38 -7.67
CA SER A 116 -14.63 -6.05 -8.50
C SER A 116 -15.88 -5.73 -7.67
N LEU A 117 -16.25 -4.44 -7.58
CA LEU A 117 -17.53 -3.96 -7.01
C LEU A 117 -18.81 -4.57 -7.65
N LEU A 118 -18.69 -5.33 -8.73
CA LEU A 118 -19.81 -5.90 -9.48
C LEU A 118 -20.00 -7.40 -9.25
N ALA A 119 -19.25 -7.98 -8.33
CA ALA A 119 -19.10 -9.40 -8.20
C ALA A 119 -19.61 -10.00 -6.90
N VAL A 120 -20.62 -9.34 -6.33
CA VAL A 120 -21.35 -9.74 -5.11
C VAL A 120 -21.98 -11.15 -5.15
N PHE A 121 -21.80 -11.85 -6.27
CA PHE A 121 -22.28 -13.18 -6.59
C PHE A 121 -21.13 -14.19 -6.77
N THR A 122 -19.86 -13.81 -6.57
CA THR A 122 -18.67 -14.60 -6.91
C THR A 122 -17.79 -14.84 -5.69
N PHE A 123 -18.17 -15.81 -4.87
CA PHE A 123 -17.46 -16.11 -3.63
C PHE A 123 -17.37 -17.62 -3.38
N PRO A 124 -16.49 -18.08 -2.45
CA PRO A 124 -16.46 -19.47 -2.04
C PRO A 124 -17.82 -19.94 -1.51
N GLY A 125 -18.42 -20.91 -2.20
CA GLY A 125 -19.73 -21.46 -1.83
C GLY A 125 -20.94 -20.68 -2.36
N ALA A 126 -20.77 -19.79 -3.34
CA ALA A 126 -21.89 -19.15 -4.04
C ALA A 126 -22.79 -20.17 -4.77
N ALA A 127 -22.21 -21.24 -5.32
CA ALA A 127 -22.93 -22.30 -6.03
C ALA A 127 -22.80 -23.66 -5.33
N PRO A 128 -23.46 -23.88 -4.17
CA PRO A 128 -23.25 -25.08 -3.36
C PRO A 128 -23.77 -26.38 -3.99
N ASN A 129 -24.61 -26.31 -5.04
CA ASN A 129 -25.03 -27.50 -5.78
C ASN A 129 -23.93 -28.05 -6.70
N ASP A 130 -23.01 -27.20 -7.14
CA ASP A 130 -21.83 -27.61 -7.89
C ASP A 130 -20.68 -27.99 -6.94
N ASP A 131 -20.17 -27.02 -6.17
CA ASP A 131 -19.13 -27.24 -5.17
C ASP A 131 -19.26 -26.19 -4.04
N PRO A 132 -19.54 -26.60 -2.79
CA PRO A 132 -19.80 -25.68 -1.68
C PRO A 132 -18.56 -24.95 -1.14
N LEU A 133 -17.36 -25.26 -1.63
CA LEU A 133 -16.11 -24.63 -1.22
C LEU A 133 -15.37 -23.96 -2.38
N ALA A 134 -15.74 -24.28 -3.63
CA ALA A 134 -15.12 -23.66 -4.77
C ALA A 134 -15.59 -22.21 -4.91
N CYS A 135 -14.74 -21.40 -5.51
CA CYS A 135 -15.10 -20.05 -5.85
C CYS A 135 -15.83 -20.02 -7.17
N MET A 136 -17.11 -19.70 -7.13
CA MET A 136 -18.02 -19.83 -8.27
C MET A 136 -18.86 -18.57 -8.34
N THR A 137 -19.42 -18.27 -9.51
CA THR A 137 -20.39 -17.17 -9.67
C THR A 137 -21.79 -17.74 -9.71
N ASP A 138 -22.71 -17.28 -8.87
CA ASP A 138 -24.16 -17.58 -8.92
C ASP A 138 -24.95 -16.27 -8.93
N ARG A 139 -25.23 -15.77 -10.14
CA ARG A 139 -25.82 -14.44 -10.32
C ARG A 139 -27.31 -14.42 -10.06
N ASP A 140 -28.01 -15.50 -10.35
CA ASP A 140 -29.47 -15.54 -10.23
C ASP A 140 -29.96 -16.18 -8.92
N GLY A 141 -29.04 -16.77 -8.15
CA GLY A 141 -29.27 -17.27 -6.80
C GLY A 141 -29.97 -18.64 -6.80
N ASP A 142 -29.73 -19.47 -7.81
CA ASP A 142 -30.31 -20.81 -7.93
C ASP A 142 -29.40 -21.94 -7.39
N ASP A 143 -28.29 -21.54 -6.76
CA ASP A 143 -27.25 -22.36 -6.17
C ASP A 143 -26.37 -23.13 -7.19
N TRP A 144 -26.47 -22.84 -8.49
CA TRP A 144 -25.63 -23.40 -9.56
C TRP A 144 -24.70 -22.33 -10.17
N GLY A 145 -23.49 -22.74 -10.53
CA GLY A 145 -22.46 -21.78 -10.92
C GLY A 145 -22.43 -21.52 -12.42
N ARG A 146 -22.15 -20.28 -12.82
CA ARG A 146 -21.94 -19.88 -14.21
C ARG A 146 -20.89 -20.76 -14.92
N ILE A 147 -21.20 -21.20 -16.14
CA ILE A 147 -20.22 -21.92 -17.00
C ILE A 147 -19.09 -21.02 -17.52
N ALA A 148 -19.41 -19.78 -17.93
CA ALA A 148 -18.47 -18.86 -18.57
C ALA A 148 -17.94 -17.79 -17.59
N VAL A 149 -16.88 -18.11 -16.85
CA VAL A 149 -16.34 -17.24 -15.80
C VAL A 149 -14.99 -16.59 -16.17
N PRO A 150 -14.62 -15.46 -15.51
CA PRO A 150 -13.28 -14.87 -15.61
C PRO A 150 -12.17 -15.81 -15.12
N VAL A 151 -10.91 -15.43 -15.39
CA VAL A 151 -9.74 -16.16 -14.86
C VAL A 151 -9.71 -16.03 -13.34
N GLY A 152 -9.46 -17.14 -12.64
CA GLY A 152 -9.43 -17.19 -11.17
C GLY A 152 -10.69 -17.78 -10.54
N VAL A 153 -11.81 -17.77 -11.26
CA VAL A 153 -13.10 -18.32 -10.81
C VAL A 153 -13.28 -19.75 -11.35
N THR A 154 -13.84 -20.63 -10.53
CA THR A 154 -14.16 -22.02 -10.89
C THR A 154 -15.44 -22.04 -11.73
N PRO A 155 -15.40 -22.58 -12.97
CA PRO A 155 -16.60 -22.73 -13.79
C PRO A 155 -17.60 -23.70 -13.15
N GLY A 156 -18.88 -23.34 -13.13
CA GLY A 156 -19.97 -24.21 -12.71
C GLY A 156 -20.71 -24.87 -13.86
N THR A 157 -21.92 -25.35 -13.59
CA THR A 157 -22.73 -26.11 -14.54
C THR A 157 -23.99 -25.41 -15.03
N ASP A 158 -24.28 -24.20 -14.55
CA ASP A 158 -25.41 -23.40 -14.99
C ASP A 158 -25.19 -22.76 -16.38
N CYS A 159 -26.14 -23.03 -17.25
CA CYS A 159 -26.18 -22.61 -18.64
C CYS A 159 -26.95 -21.31 -18.88
N ASP A 160 -27.71 -20.78 -17.92
CA ASP A 160 -28.29 -19.43 -17.99
C ASP A 160 -28.33 -18.73 -16.63
N ASP A 161 -27.17 -18.20 -16.24
CA ASP A 161 -26.88 -17.47 -14.99
C ASP A 161 -27.52 -16.07 -14.94
N ASN A 162 -28.73 -15.96 -15.46
CA ASN A 162 -29.62 -14.80 -15.36
C ASN A 162 -31.08 -15.23 -15.13
N ASN A 163 -31.34 -16.52 -14.95
CA ASN A 163 -32.66 -17.10 -14.88
C ASN A 163 -32.70 -18.22 -13.83
N PRO A 164 -33.22 -17.95 -12.61
CA PRO A 164 -33.15 -18.89 -11.50
C PRO A 164 -34.07 -20.12 -11.64
N GLY A 165 -34.75 -20.25 -12.78
CA GLY A 165 -35.51 -21.44 -13.14
C GLY A 165 -34.73 -22.42 -14.00
N VAL A 166 -33.47 -22.12 -14.33
CA VAL A 166 -32.64 -22.84 -15.28
C VAL A 166 -31.28 -23.08 -14.64
N GLY A 167 -31.02 -24.33 -14.26
CA GLY A 167 -29.70 -24.78 -13.80
C GLY A 167 -29.04 -25.70 -14.84
N PRO A 168 -28.45 -26.85 -14.44
CA PRO A 168 -27.63 -27.64 -15.36
C PRO A 168 -28.40 -28.29 -16.51
N GLY A 169 -27.76 -28.33 -17.69
CA GLY A 169 -28.19 -29.19 -18.80
C GLY A 169 -29.32 -28.63 -19.67
N CYS A 170 -29.34 -27.31 -19.89
CA CYS A 170 -30.25 -26.65 -20.83
C CYS A 170 -30.32 -27.40 -22.18
N GLN A 171 -31.54 -27.72 -22.60
CA GLN A 171 -31.88 -28.19 -23.95
C GLN A 171 -32.57 -27.11 -24.75
#